data_AF-A0AAW0JS74-F1
#
_entry.id   AF-A0AAW0JS74-F1
#
_cell.length_a   1.000
_cell.length_b   1.000
_cell.length_c   1.000
_cell.angle_alpha   90.00
_cell.angle_beta   90.00
_cell.angle_gamma   90.00
#
_symmetry.space_group_name_H-M   'P 1'
#
loop_
_entity.id
_entity.type
_entity.pdbx_description
1 polymer ?
#
loop_
_entity_poly.entity_id
_entity_poly.type
_entity_poly.pdbx_seq_one_letter_code
_entity_poly.pdbx_strand_id
1 'polypeptide(L)'
;MGEAEKFHYIYSCDLDINVQLKIGSLEGKREQKSYKAVLEDPMLKFSGLYQETCSDLYVTCQVFAEGKPLALPVRTSYKAFSTRWNWNEWLKLPVKYPDLPRNAQVALTIWDVYGPGKAVPVGGTTVSLFGKYG
;
A
#
# COMPACT_ATOMS: atom_id res chain seq x y z
N MET A 1 2.48 5.26 36.34
CA MET A 1 3.19 3.97 36.43
C MET A 1 2.83 3.22 35.16
N GLY A 2 3.67 3.29 34.13
CA GLY A 2 3.35 2.69 32.82
C GLY A 2 3.43 1.16 32.95
N GLU A 3 2.38 0.46 32.56
CA GLU A 3 2.45 -0.99 32.42
C GLU A 3 3.56 -1.32 31.41
N ALA A 4 4.49 -2.19 31.80
CA ALA A 4 5.46 -2.71 30.86
C ALA A 4 4.71 -3.53 29.81
N GLU A 5 4.81 -3.14 28.53
CA GLU A 5 4.21 -3.89 27.44
C GLU A 5 4.70 -5.34 27.47
N LYS A 6 3.77 -6.27 27.73
CA LYS A 6 4.07 -7.70 27.79
C LYS A 6 3.89 -8.30 26.39
N PHE A 7 4.99 -8.75 25.81
CA PHE A 7 4.97 -9.43 24.52
C PHE A 7 4.74 -10.94 24.71
N HIS A 8 3.83 -11.50 23.92
CA HIS A 8 3.57 -12.93 23.83
C HIS A 8 4.06 -13.45 22.49
N TYR A 9 4.73 -14.61 22.50
CA TYR A 9 5.21 -15.27 21.29
C TYR A 9 4.34 -16.50 21.03
N ILE A 10 3.80 -16.61 19.82
CA ILE A 10 2.89 -17.66 19.39
C ILE A 10 3.35 -18.14 18.02
N TYR A 11 3.23 -19.44 17.73
CA TYR A 11 3.54 -19.96 16.41
C TYR A 11 2.52 -19.51 15.39
N SER A 12 2.97 -19.22 14.16
CA SER A 12 2.07 -18.80 13.09
C SER A 12 0.98 -19.84 12.77
N CYS A 13 1.26 -21.14 12.97
CA CYS A 13 0.28 -22.22 12.79
C CYS A 13 -0.86 -22.21 13.81
N ASP A 14 -0.65 -21.62 14.99
CA ASP A 14 -1.67 -21.55 16.05
C ASP A 14 -2.57 -20.31 15.89
N LEU A 15 -2.27 -19.45 14.93
CA LEU A 15 -2.92 -18.15 14.74
C LEU A 15 -3.88 -18.18 13.53
N ASP A 16 -5.06 -18.76 13.69
CA ASP A 16 -6.07 -18.90 12.61
C ASP A 16 -6.83 -17.60 12.29
N ILE A 17 -6.08 -16.53 11.97
CA ILE A 17 -6.63 -15.24 11.54
C ILE A 17 -5.94 -14.75 10.26
N ASN A 18 -6.63 -13.91 9.52
CA ASN A 18 -6.06 -13.23 8.36
C ASN A 18 -5.03 -12.17 8.78
N VAL A 19 -4.02 -11.99 7.93
CA VAL A 19 -3.09 -10.88 8.05
C VAL A 19 -3.83 -9.57 7.84
N GLN A 20 -3.58 -8.61 8.72
CA GLN A 20 -4.11 -7.26 8.62
C GLN A 20 -2.98 -6.25 8.60
N LEU A 21 -3.08 -5.25 7.72
CA LEU A 21 -2.11 -4.17 7.60
C LEU A 21 -2.81 -2.84 7.70
N LYS A 22 -2.24 -1.92 8.47
CA LYS A 22 -2.74 -0.55 8.55
C LYS A 22 -1.94 0.34 7.60
N ILE A 23 -2.62 0.89 6.59
CA ILE A 23 -2.05 1.91 5.72
C ILE A 23 -2.21 3.26 6.40
N GLY A 24 -1.09 3.81 6.87
CA GLY A 24 -1.01 5.08 7.59
C GLY A 24 -1.05 6.27 6.64
N SER A 25 0.10 6.93 6.49
CA SER A 25 0.29 8.10 5.64
C SER A 25 1.43 7.91 4.64
N LEU A 26 1.38 8.69 3.57
CA LEU A 26 2.47 8.85 2.61
C LEU A 26 3.01 10.27 2.72
N GLU A 27 4.32 10.38 2.85
CA GLU A 27 5.05 11.64 2.84
C GLU A 27 5.93 11.71 1.59
N GLY A 28 6.07 12.91 1.04
CA GLY A 28 6.88 13.13 -0.15
C GLY A 28 6.35 14.27 -1.00
N LYS A 29 7.11 14.61 -2.03
CA LYS A 29 6.72 15.58 -3.06
C LYS A 29 6.65 14.86 -4.39
N ARG A 30 5.60 15.14 -5.17
CA ARG A 30 5.52 14.72 -6.57
C ARG A 30 5.85 15.93 -7.43
N GLU A 31 6.85 15.80 -8.29
CA GLU A 31 7.18 16.86 -9.25
C GLU A 31 6.05 17.00 -10.27
N GLN A 32 5.57 18.23 -10.46
CA GLN A 32 4.64 18.52 -11.53
C GLN A 32 5.34 18.39 -12.88
N LYS A 33 4.76 17.60 -13.80
CA LYS A 33 5.31 17.48 -15.14
C LYS A 33 5.15 18.80 -15.91
N SER A 34 6.09 19.09 -16.81
CA SER A 34 6.06 20.32 -17.61
C SER A 34 4.80 20.44 -18.46
N TYR A 35 4.39 21.66 -18.80
CA TYR A 35 3.24 21.90 -19.69
C TYR A 35 3.39 21.21 -21.06
N LYS A 36 4.62 21.06 -21.57
CA LYS A 36 4.89 20.33 -22.82
C LYS A 36 4.45 18.87 -22.73
N ALA A 37 4.67 18.22 -21.58
CA ALA A 37 4.22 16.85 -21.37
C ALA A 37 2.70 16.74 -21.47
N VAL A 38 1.94 17.73 -20.98
CA VAL A 38 0.47 17.78 -21.09
C VAL A 38 -0.02 17.91 -22.53
N LEU A 39 0.72 18.64 -23.36
CA LEU A 39 0.40 18.78 -24.77
C LEU A 39 0.62 17.46 -25.52
N GLU A 40 1.63 16.68 -25.12
CA GLU A 40 1.95 15.37 -25.69
C GLU A 40 1.00 14.26 -25.19
N ASP A 41 0.61 14.29 -23.91
CA ASP A 41 -0.37 13.38 -23.33
C ASP A 41 -1.50 14.16 -22.63
N PRO A 42 -2.61 14.44 -23.34
CA PRO A 42 -3.76 15.15 -22.79
C PRO A 42 -4.37 14.49 -21.55
N MET A 43 -4.14 13.18 -21.36
CA MET A 43 -4.67 12.44 -20.22
C MET A 43 -3.98 12.82 -18.90
N LEU A 44 -2.79 13.45 -18.98
CA LEU A 44 -2.10 14.02 -17.82
C LEU A 44 -2.94 15.02 -17.04
N LYS A 45 -3.84 15.75 -17.72
CA LYS A 45 -4.72 16.73 -17.06
C LYS A 45 -5.62 16.09 -16.00
N PHE A 46 -5.90 14.80 -16.13
CA PHE A 46 -6.73 14.03 -15.18
C PHE A 46 -5.91 13.30 -14.12
N SER A 47 -4.57 13.33 -14.19
CA SER A 47 -3.70 12.87 -13.12
C SER A 47 -3.71 13.88 -11.99
N GLY A 48 -3.61 13.39 -10.75
CA GLY A 48 -3.48 14.26 -9.58
C GLY A 48 -2.20 15.11 -9.54
N LEU A 49 -1.34 15.05 -10.56
CA LEU A 49 -0.22 15.95 -10.76
C LEU A 49 -0.64 17.38 -11.15
N TYR A 50 -1.85 17.55 -11.70
CA TYR A 50 -2.38 18.86 -12.14
C TYR A 50 -3.57 19.35 -11.30
N GLN A 51 -3.93 18.62 -10.23
CA GLN A 51 -4.84 19.13 -9.21
C GLN A 51 -4.10 20.16 -8.35
N GLU A 52 -4.79 21.22 -7.93
CA GLU A 52 -4.26 22.21 -6.98
C GLU A 52 -4.04 21.60 -5.58
N THR A 53 -4.68 20.46 -5.30
CA THR A 53 -4.64 19.69 -4.05
C THR A 53 -3.81 18.40 -4.18
N CYS A 54 -3.70 17.63 -3.10
CA CYS A 54 -3.10 16.28 -3.14
C CYS A 54 -3.76 15.37 -4.18
N SER A 55 -2.95 14.61 -4.93
CA SER A 55 -3.42 13.62 -5.90
C SER A 55 -4.30 12.54 -5.25
N ASP A 56 -5.32 12.07 -5.97
CA ASP A 56 -6.16 10.93 -5.59
C ASP A 56 -5.39 9.60 -5.75
N LEU A 57 -4.62 9.24 -4.73
CA LEU A 57 -3.82 8.02 -4.69
C LEU A 57 -4.54 6.88 -4.00
N TYR A 58 -4.25 5.64 -4.41
CA TYR A 58 -4.61 4.44 -3.66
C TYR A 58 -3.42 3.49 -3.55
N VAL A 59 -3.45 2.64 -2.52
CA VAL A 59 -2.40 1.66 -2.27
C VAL A 59 -2.94 0.26 -2.48
N THR A 60 -2.21 -0.58 -3.21
CA THR A 60 -2.45 -2.02 -3.26
C THR A 60 -1.44 -2.74 -2.40
N CYS A 61 -1.89 -3.75 -1.65
CA CYS A 61 -1.06 -4.67 -0.89
C CYS A 61 -1.24 -6.09 -1.43
N GLN A 62 -0.14 -6.78 -1.69
CA GLN A 62 -0.16 -8.18 -2.11
C GLN A 62 0.97 -8.95 -1.44
N VAL A 63 0.66 -10.18 -0.99
CA VAL A 63 1.64 -11.03 -0.32
C VAL A 63 2.34 -11.92 -1.34
N PHE A 64 3.65 -12.00 -1.22
CA PHE A 64 4.52 -12.83 -2.03
C PHE A 64 5.41 -13.71 -1.15
N ALA A 65 5.80 -14.86 -1.67
CA ALA A 65 6.91 -15.66 -1.17
C ALA A 65 7.71 -16.18 -2.36
N GLU A 66 9.04 -16.03 -2.30
CA GLU A 66 9.95 -16.46 -3.39
C GLU A 66 9.57 -15.89 -4.77
N GLY A 67 9.08 -14.65 -4.78
CA GLY A 67 8.62 -13.97 -6.00
C GLY A 67 7.26 -14.46 -6.54
N LYS A 68 6.60 -15.41 -5.89
CA LYS A 68 5.27 -15.90 -6.27
C LYS A 68 4.19 -15.27 -5.41
N PRO A 69 3.08 -14.79 -5.98
CA PRO A 69 1.97 -14.25 -5.20
C PRO A 69 1.27 -15.36 -4.41
N LEU A 70 1.10 -15.15 -3.11
CA LEU A 70 0.34 -16.06 -2.24
C LEU A 70 -1.14 -15.72 -2.17
N ALA A 71 -1.49 -14.47 -2.48
CA ALA A 71 -2.86 -13.97 -2.37
C ALA A 71 -3.17 -12.94 -3.47
N LEU A 72 -4.46 -12.69 -3.68
CA LEU A 72 -4.91 -11.60 -4.55
C LEU A 72 -4.55 -10.23 -3.94
N PRO A 73 -4.27 -9.22 -4.78
CA PRO A 73 -4.02 -7.87 -4.29
C PRO A 73 -5.27 -7.27 -3.65
N VAL A 74 -5.11 -6.59 -2.52
CA VAL A 74 -6.15 -5.81 -1.85
C VAL A 74 -5.79 -4.33 -1.96
N ARG A 75 -6.77 -3.47 -2.21
CA ARG A 75 -6.55 -2.03 -2.32
C ARG A 75 -7.24 -1.24 -1.21
N THR A 76 -6.69 -0.08 -0.89
CA THR A 76 -7.36 0.93 -0.06
C THR A 76 -8.63 1.44 -0.72
N SER A 77 -9.57 1.86 0.11
CA SER A 77 -10.76 2.57 -0.29
C SER A 77 -10.39 3.93 -0.88
N TYR A 78 -11.27 4.47 -1.74
CA TYR A 78 -11.11 5.82 -2.23
C TYR A 78 -11.24 6.83 -1.09
N LYS A 79 -10.36 7.84 -1.09
CA LYS A 79 -10.38 8.95 -0.15
C LYS A 79 -9.91 10.21 -0.88
N ALA A 80 -10.71 11.27 -0.80
CA ALA A 80 -10.30 12.58 -1.30
C ALA A 80 -9.29 13.21 -0.34
N PHE A 81 -8.11 13.54 -0.84
CA PHE A 81 -7.04 14.14 -0.04
C PHE A 81 -6.97 15.65 -0.27
N SER A 82 -6.84 16.43 0.80
CA SER A 82 -6.67 17.88 0.71
C SER A 82 -5.20 18.29 0.87
N THR A 83 -4.63 18.03 2.05
CA THR A 83 -3.31 18.52 2.45
C THR A 83 -2.25 17.44 2.63
N ARG A 84 -2.66 16.20 2.93
CA ARG A 84 -1.75 15.07 3.15
C ARG A 84 -2.42 13.76 2.75
N TRP A 85 -1.61 12.83 2.27
CA TRP A 85 -2.04 11.45 2.04
C TRP A 85 -2.05 10.69 3.36
N ASN A 86 -3.21 10.59 3.98
CA ASN A 86 -3.42 9.82 5.20
C ASN A 86 -4.66 8.94 5.03
N TRP A 87 -4.45 7.64 4.79
CA TRP A 87 -5.53 6.67 4.66
C TRP A 87 -6.09 6.33 6.05
N ASN A 88 -5.21 5.94 6.98
CA ASN A 88 -5.57 5.40 8.29
C ASN A 88 -6.56 4.22 8.17
N GLU A 89 -6.30 3.33 7.21
CA GLU A 89 -7.21 2.24 6.81
C GLU A 89 -6.58 0.88 7.14
N TRP A 90 -7.37 -0.02 7.72
CA TRP A 90 -6.98 -1.41 7.90
C TRP A 90 -7.39 -2.24 6.68
N LEU A 91 -6.43 -2.90 6.05
CA LEU A 91 -6.65 -3.85 4.98
C LEU A 91 -6.53 -5.27 5.51
N LYS A 92 -7.59 -6.06 5.33
CA LYS A 92 -7.59 -7.49 5.59
C LYS A 92 -7.15 -8.23 4.33
N LEU A 93 -6.00 -8.91 4.39
CA LEU A 93 -5.47 -9.66 3.25
C LEU A 93 -6.12 -11.05 3.17
N PRO A 94 -6.32 -11.60 1.96
CA PRO A 94 -6.92 -12.93 1.78
C PRO A 94 -5.89 -14.06 2.01
N VAL A 95 -5.08 -13.95 3.06
CA VAL A 95 -4.12 -14.97 3.52
C VAL A 95 -4.07 -14.99 5.04
N LYS A 96 -3.94 -16.19 5.63
CA LYS A 96 -3.86 -16.38 7.08
C LYS A 96 -2.42 -16.60 7.53
N TYR A 97 -2.14 -16.36 8.81
CA TYR A 97 -0.80 -16.60 9.37
C TYR A 97 -0.27 -18.04 9.22
N PRO A 98 -1.08 -19.11 9.35
CA PRO A 98 -0.61 -20.49 9.18
C PRO A 98 -0.12 -20.79 7.77
N ASP A 99 -0.64 -20.07 6.78
CA ASP A 99 -0.32 -20.27 5.36
C ASP A 99 0.93 -19.48 4.93
N LEU A 100 1.50 -18.66 5.81
CA LEU A 100 2.63 -17.80 5.49
C LEU A 100 3.97 -18.51 5.73
N PRO A 101 4.81 -18.67 4.69
CA PRO A 101 6.17 -19.12 4.88
C PRO A 101 7.02 -18.02 5.52
N ARG A 102 8.16 -18.42 6.10
CA ARG A 102 9.06 -17.51 6.82
C ARG A 102 9.57 -16.32 6.00
N ASN A 103 9.76 -16.54 4.71
CA ASN A 103 10.26 -15.55 3.75
C ASN A 103 9.14 -14.71 3.10
N ALA A 104 7.91 -14.78 3.62
CA ALA A 104 6.80 -13.99 3.08
C ALA A 104 7.05 -12.48 3.21
N GLN A 105 6.75 -11.77 2.12
CA GLN A 105 6.87 -10.33 2.01
C GLN A 105 5.56 -9.74 1.50
N VAL A 106 5.21 -8.56 1.98
CA VAL A 106 4.13 -7.75 1.42
C VAL A 106 4.74 -6.75 0.46
N ALA A 107 4.26 -6.76 -0.78
CA ALA A 107 4.48 -5.69 -1.74
C ALA A 107 3.37 -4.64 -1.58
N LEU A 108 3.77 -3.39 -1.38
CA LEU A 108 2.92 -2.22 -1.43
C LEU A 108 3.20 -1.47 -2.73
N THR A 109 2.14 -1.08 -3.44
CA THR A 109 2.26 -0.25 -4.64
C THR A 109 1.28 0.91 -4.54
N ILE A 110 1.79 2.11 -4.72
CA ILE A 110 1.03 3.36 -4.74
C ILE A 110 0.66 3.64 -6.19
N TRP A 111 -0.62 3.86 -6.44
CA TRP A 111 -1.17 4.09 -7.76
C TRP A 111 -1.77 5.48 -7.85
N ASP A 112 -1.55 6.14 -8.99
CA ASP A 112 -2.22 7.37 -9.38
C ASP A 112 -3.27 7.05 -10.44
N VAL A 113 -4.45 7.65 -10.28
CA VAL A 113 -5.54 7.50 -11.25
C VAL A 113 -5.25 8.43 -12.42
N TYR A 114 -5.06 7.84 -13.60
CA TYR A 114 -4.61 8.53 -14.81
C TYR A 114 -5.74 8.52 -15.86
N GLY A 115 -6.84 9.18 -15.52
CA GLY A 115 -8.05 9.17 -16.34
C GLY A 115 -8.87 7.87 -16.24
N PRO A 116 -9.93 7.73 -17.05
CA PRO A 116 -10.88 6.62 -16.93
C PRO A 116 -10.23 5.26 -17.16
N GLY A 117 -10.31 4.38 -16.15
CA GLY A 117 -9.87 2.99 -16.26
C GLY A 117 -8.36 2.78 -16.33
N LYS A 118 -7.56 3.84 -16.19
CA LYS A 118 -6.09 3.76 -16.25
C LYS A 118 -5.50 4.21 -14.93
N ALA A 119 -4.63 3.38 -14.37
CA ALA A 119 -3.87 3.68 -13.17
C ALA A 119 -2.38 3.44 -13.46
N VAL A 120 -1.53 4.32 -12.93
CA VAL A 120 -0.08 4.26 -13.15
C VAL A 120 0.61 4.12 -11.80
N PRO A 121 1.59 3.20 -11.65
CA PRO A 121 2.33 3.08 -10.41
C PRO A 121 3.21 4.32 -10.20
N VAL A 122 3.07 4.93 -9.02
CA VAL A 122 3.89 6.08 -8.59
C VAL A 122 5.16 5.61 -7.91
N GLY A 123 5.05 4.51 -7.18
CA GLY A 123 6.13 3.92 -6.42
C GLY A 123 5.65 2.67 -5.70
N GLY A 124 6.59 1.93 -5.15
CA GLY A 124 6.29 0.73 -4.40
C GLY A 124 7.43 0.35 -3.48
N THR A 125 7.12 -0.49 -2.51
CA THR A 125 8.09 -1.02 -1.57
C THR A 125 7.67 -2.42 -1.13
N THR A 126 8.60 -3.17 -0.58
CA THR A 126 8.35 -4.50 -0.03
C THR A 126 8.76 -4.53 1.43
N VAL A 127 7.96 -5.19 2.27
CA VAL A 127 8.22 -5.34 3.70
C VAL A 127 8.12 -6.82 4.07
N SER A 128 9.13 -7.35 4.78
CA SER A 128 9.09 -8.71 5.32
C SER A 128 8.02 -8.81 6.42
N LEU A 129 7.16 -9.84 6.34
CA LEU A 129 6.11 -10.07 7.33
C LEU A 129 6.64 -10.60 8.65
N PHE A 130 7.82 -11.22 8.63
CA PHE A 130 8.47 -11.78 9.79
C PHE A 130 9.84 -11.15 10.00
N GLY A 131 10.22 -10.97 11.27
CA GLY A 131 11.51 -10.40 11.65
C GLY A 131 12.69 -11.35 11.40
N LYS A 132 13.86 -11.08 11.98
CA LYS A 132 14.98 -12.03 11.91
C LYS A 132 14.78 -13.27 12.80
N TYR A 133 14.11 -13.10 13.94
CA TYR A 133 14.06 -14.12 15.02
C TYR A 133 12.70 -14.79 15.21
N GLY A 134 11.66 -14.25 14.59
CA GLY A 134 10.27 -14.65 14.77
C GLY A 134 9.43 -13.50 14.29
#